data_AF-A0A355R3V4-F1
#
_entry.id   AF-A0A355R3V4-F1
#
_cell.length_a   1.000
_cell.length_b   1.000
_cell.length_c   1.000
_cell.angle_alpha   90.00
_cell.angle_beta   90.00
_cell.angle_gamma   90.00
#
_symmetry.space_group_name_H-M   'P 1'
#
loop_
_entity.id
_entity.type
_entity.pdbx_description
1 polymer ?
#
loop_
_entity_poly.entity_id
_entity_poly.type
_entity_poly.pdbx_seq_one_letter_code
_entity_poly.pdbx_strand_id
1 'polypeptide(L)' 'MNYPRLLLSILLLKATLAQASPFRIADIRVNGLQRVSAGSVFGALPLNVGDQA' A
#
# COMPACT_ATOMS: atom_id res chain seq x y z
N MET A 1 5.18 39.16 19.30
CA MET A 1 5.81 37.91 18.79
C MET A 1 4.68 36.93 18.52
N ASN A 2 4.45 36.54 17.26
CA ASN A 2 3.21 35.86 16.85
C ASN A 2 3.34 34.33 16.95
N TYR A 3 3.63 33.85 18.16
CA TYR A 3 3.79 32.44 18.50
C TYR A 3 2.70 31.49 17.97
N PRO A 4 1.39 31.82 18.02
CA PRO A 4 0.37 30.89 17.50
C PRO A 4 0.46 30.72 15.98
N ARG A 5 0.91 31.75 15.25
CA ARG A 5 1.10 31.65 13.80
C ARG A 5 2.30 30.77 13.47
N LEU A 6 3.39 30.91 14.23
CA LEU A 6 4.57 30.05 14.10
C LEU A 6 4.23 28.58 14.38
N LEU A 7 3.48 28.30 15.45
CA LEU A 7 3.02 26.94 15.78
C LEU A 7 2.15 26.36 14.67
N LEU A 8 1.22 27.14 14.12
CA LEU A 8 0.37 26.71 13.02
C LEU A 8 1.18 26.41 11.75
N SER A 9 2.14 27.27 11.41
CA SER A 9 3.03 27.05 10.26
C SER A 9 3.86 25.77 10.40
N ILE A 10 4.36 25.48 11.60
CA ILE A 10 5.12 24.25 11.89
C ILE A 10 4.22 23.01 11.77
N LEU A 11 2.99 23.08 12.27
CA LEU A 11 2.02 21.98 12.18
C LEU A 11 1.66 21.68 10.70
N LEU A 12 1.44 22.71 9.90
CA LEU A 12 1.14 22.58 8.47
C LEU A 12 2.32 21.96 7.69
N LEU A 13 3.56 22.35 8.02
CA LEU A 13 4.76 21.75 7.41
C LEU A 13 4.95 20.27 7.78
N LYS A 14 4.48 19.85 8.96
CA LYS A 14 4.52 18.44 9.38
C LYS A 14 3.49 17.60 8.65
N ALA A 15 2.33 18.16 8.32
CA ALA A 15 1.27 17.47 7.60
C ALA A 15 1.71 17.02 6.18
N THR A 16 2.64 17.75 5.53
CA THR A 16 3.15 17.40 4.20
C THR A 16 4.21 16.30 4.19
N LEU A 17 4.67 15.84 5.35
CA LEU A 17 5.71 14.81 5.48
C LEU A 17 5.13 13.39 5.60
N ALA A 18 3.81 13.23 5.54
CA ALA A 18 3.18 11.92 5.55
C ALA A 18 3.42 11.22 4.21
N GLN A 19 4.29 10.21 4.21
CA GLN A 19 4.48 9.30 3.08
C GLN A 19 3.87 7.94 3.41
N ALA A 20 3.06 7.40 2.49
CA ALA A 20 2.64 6.02 2.59
C ALA A 20 3.85 5.10 2.36
N SER A 21 3.92 4.01 3.13
CA SER A 21 4.84 2.92 2.81
C SER A 21 4.47 2.34 1.45
N PRO A 22 5.44 1.92 0.62
CA PRO A 22 5.15 1.16 -0.59
C PRO A 22 4.38 -0.11 -0.23
N PHE A 23 3.44 -0.50 -1.10
CA PHE A 23 2.65 -1.70 -0.88
C PHE A 23 3.46 -2.91 -1.34
N ARG A 24 3.69 -3.85 -0.42
CA ARG A 24 4.31 -5.14 -0.71
C ARG A 24 3.27 -6.24 -0.65
N ILE A 25 3.14 -7.01 -1.73
CA ILE A 25 2.27 -8.19 -1.73
C ILE A 25 2.88 -9.24 -0.80
N ALA A 26 2.26 -9.46 0.37
CA ALA A 26 2.77 -10.42 1.34
C ALA A 26 2.29 -11.85 1.08
N ASP A 27 1.08 -12.01 0.53
CA ASP A 27 0.43 -13.29 0.30
C ASP A 27 -0.69 -13.11 -0.73
N ILE A 28 -0.97 -14.14 -1.53
CA ILE A 28 -2.08 -14.18 -2.48
C ILE A 28 -2.90 -15.44 -2.22
N ARG A 29 -4.16 -15.28 -1.84
CA ARG A 29 -5.09 -16.38 -1.58
C ARG A 29 -6.22 -16.38 -2.60
N VAL A 30 -6.41 -17.54 -3.21
CA VAL A 30 -7.51 -17.76 -4.15
C VAL A 30 -8.55 -18.63 -3.44
N ASN A 31 -9.76 -18.10 -3.27
CA ASN A 31 -10.87 -18.79 -2.61
C ASN A 31 -11.97 -19.13 -3.62
N GLY A 32 -12.76 -20.16 -3.34
CA GLY A 32 -13.96 -20.48 -4.11
C GLY A 32 -13.71 -21.10 -5.50
N LEU A 33 -12.56 -21.73 -5.72
CA LEU A 33 -12.28 -22.46 -6.95
C LEU A 33 -13.24 -23.65 -7.10
N GLN A 34 -13.75 -23.85 -8.32
CA GLN A 34 -14.64 -24.98 -8.63
C GLN A 34 -14.13 -25.81 -9.82
N ARG A 35 -13.88 -25.14 -10.96
CA ARG A 35 -13.50 -25.82 -12.21
C ARG A 35 -12.05 -25.59 -12.66
N VAL A 36 -11.34 -24.65 -12.02
CA VAL A 36 -9.98 -24.24 -12.40
C VAL A 36 -9.01 -24.43 -11.24
N SER A 37 -7.77 -24.79 -11.56
CA SER A 37 -6.72 -25.00 -10.55
C SER A 37 -6.14 -23.68 -10.08
N ALA A 38 -5.66 -23.64 -8.83
CA ALA A 38 -4.95 -22.47 -8.30
C ALA A 38 -3.71 -22.15 -9.13
N GLY A 39 -2.97 -23.17 -9.59
CA GLY A 39 -1.78 -22.98 -10.44
C GLY A 39 -2.10 -22.28 -11.76
N SER A 40 -3.23 -22.60 -12.38
CA SER A 40 -3.69 -21.90 -13.60
C SER A 40 -4.03 -20.44 -13.33
N VAL A 41 -4.63 -20.12 -12.17
CA VAL A 41 -4.93 -18.73 -11.78
C VAL A 41 -3.63 -17.97 -11.50
N PHE A 42 -2.73 -18.53 -10.69
CA PHE A 42 -1.45 -17.89 -10.38
C PHE A 42 -0.60 -17.67 -11.64
N GLY A 43 -0.56 -18.63 -12.56
CA GLY A 43 0.16 -18.47 -13.82
C GLY A 43 -0.41 -17.40 -14.77
N ALA A 44 -1.66 -16.98 -14.57
CA ALA A 44 -2.31 -15.94 -15.36
C ALA A 44 -2.26 -14.54 -14.70
N LEU A 45 -1.94 -14.45 -13.41
CA LEU A 45 -1.82 -13.18 -12.70
C LEU A 45 -0.53 -12.47 -13.10
N PRO A 46 -0.56 -11.17 -13.45
CA PRO A 46 0.65 -10.39 -13.75
C PRO A 46 1.33 -9.89 -12.46
N LEU A 47 1.13 -10.59 -11.34
CA LEU A 47 1.56 -10.20 -10.00
C LEU A 47 1.98 -11.44 -9.22
N ASN A 48 3.03 -11.29 -8.40
CA ASN A 48 3.58 -12.33 -7.56
C ASN A 48 3.65 -11.90 -6.09
N VAL A 49 3.73 -12.88 -5.19
CA VAL A 49 4.06 -12.61 -3.79
C VAL A 49 5.46 -12.01 -3.71
N GLY A 50 5.56 -10.87 -3.03
CA GLY A 50 6.80 -10.10 -2.86
C GLY A 50 6.90 -8.88 -3.77
N ASP A 51 6.06 -8.79 -4.81
CA ASP A 51 6.05 -7.64 -5.71
C ASP A 51 5.70 -6.34 -4.94
N GLN A 52 6.28 -5.24 -5.40
CA GLN A 52 6.03 -3.89 -4.93
C GLN A 52 5.09 -3.20 -5.94
N ALA A 53 3.95 -2.70 -5.48
CA ALA A 53 3.01 -1.93 -6.30
C ALA A 53 3.02 -0.44 -5.94
#